data_AF-A0AAT9IYK6-F1
#
_entry.id   AF-A0AAT9IYK6-F1
#
_cell.length_a   1.000
_cell.length_b   1.000
_cell.length_c   1.000
_cell.angle_alpha   90.00
_cell.angle_beta   90.00
_cell.angle_gamma   90.00
#
_symmetry.space_group_name_H-M   'P 1'
#
loop_
_entity.id
_entity.type
_entity.pdbx_description
1 polymer ?
#
loop_
_entity_poly.entity_id
_entity_poly.type
_entity_poly.pdbx_seq_one_letter_code
_entity_poly.pdbx_strand_id
1 'polypeptide(L)' 'MTAPAQKDGYDLAHQQKDVLDYITDIAHELANVAARAGCDTLSHDLKQAIIKSRGLGDTSAPSTVTPSEDRPQERL' A
#
# COMPACT_ATOMS: atom_id res chain seq x y z
N MET A 1 0.03 -35.68 -1.64
CA MET A 1 0.96 -34.72 -2.27
C MET A 1 0.29 -33.37 -2.21
N THR A 2 0.68 -32.51 -1.27
CA THR A 2 -0.04 -31.28 -0.95
C THR A 2 0.93 -30.10 -1.03
N ALA A 3 0.95 -29.40 -2.16
CA ALA A 3 1.37 -27.99 -2.26
C ALA A 3 1.01 -27.48 -3.65
N PRO A 4 0.13 -26.46 -3.76
CA PRO A 4 0.50 -25.32 -4.59
C PRO A 4 0.15 -23.93 -4.03
N ALA A 5 -0.40 -23.81 -2.83
CA ALA A 5 -0.88 -22.50 -2.31
C ALA A 5 0.22 -21.42 -2.19
N GLN A 6 1.50 -21.80 -2.02
CA GLN A 6 2.61 -20.83 -1.92
C GLN A 6 3.00 -20.20 -3.28
N LYS A 7 2.73 -20.87 -4.39
CA LYS A 7 3.13 -20.38 -5.72
C LYS A 7 2.18 -19.28 -6.20
N ASP A 8 0.89 -19.44 -5.93
CA ASP A 8 -0.15 -18.50 -6.35
C ASP A 8 -0.11 -17.19 -5.53
N GLY A 9 0.21 -17.27 -4.24
CA GLY A 9 0.38 -16.08 -3.38
C GLY A 9 1.64 -15.27 -3.70
N TYR A 10 2.72 -15.95 -4.11
CA TYR A 10 3.94 -15.30 -4.59
C TYR A 10 3.66 -14.54 -5.89
N ASP A 11 2.98 -15.17 -6.85
CA ASP A 11 2.63 -14.55 -8.14
C ASP A 11 1.75 -13.30 -7.97
N LEU A 12 0.73 -13.38 -7.10
CA LEU A 12 -0.16 -12.24 -6.82
C LEU A 12 0.59 -11.05 -6.20
N ALA A 13 1.51 -11.28 -5.27
CA ALA A 13 2.29 -10.21 -4.67
C ALA A 13 3.23 -9.51 -5.67
N HIS A 14 3.78 -10.27 -6.63
CA HIS A 14 4.59 -9.70 -7.72
C HIS A 14 3.74 -8.87 -8.67
N GLN A 15 2.57 -9.38 -9.06
CA GLN A 15 1.63 -8.65 -9.89
C GLN A 15 1.14 -7.36 -9.21
N GLN A 16 0.86 -7.40 -7.90
CA GLN A 16 0.48 -6.21 -7.14
C GLN A 16 1.59 -5.16 -7.12
N LYS A 17 2.84 -5.59 -6.93
CA LYS A 17 3.99 -4.70 -7.00
C LYS A 17 4.12 -4.05 -8.38
N ASP A 18 4.04 -4.84 -9.45
CA ASP A 18 4.17 -4.32 -10.82
C ASP A 18 3.08 -3.29 -11.14
N VAL A 19 1.85 -3.51 -10.66
CA VAL A 19 0.75 -2.55 -10.80
C VAL A 19 1.04 -1.25 -10.04
N LEU A 20 1.56 -1.34 -8.81
CA LEU A 20 1.91 -0.15 -8.01
C LEU A 20 3.08 0.64 -8.62
N ASP A 21 4.08 -0.05 -9.16
CA ASP A 21 5.20 0.57 -9.87
C ASP A 21 4.68 1.30 -11.13
N TYR A 22 3.80 0.65 -11.90
CA TYR A 22 3.19 1.26 -13.08
C TYR A 22 2.33 2.50 -12.77
N ILE A 23 1.54 2.45 -11.70
CA ILE A 23 0.77 3.61 -11.22
C ILE A 23 1.70 4.77 -10.84
N THR A 24 2.84 4.45 -10.21
CA THR A 24 3.85 5.44 -9.82
C THR A 24 4.48 6.12 -11.03
N ASP A 25 4.77 5.35 -12.08
CA ASP A 25 5.32 5.88 -13.33
C ASP A 25 4.34 6.82 -14.04
N ILE A 26 3.06 6.43 -14.12
CA ILE A 26 1.99 7.30 -14.66
C ILE A 26 1.91 8.61 -13.87
N ALA A 27 1.95 8.54 -12.54
CA ALA A 27 1.87 9.73 -11.70
C ALA A 27 3.05 10.68 -11.92
N HIS A 28 4.27 10.15 -12.12
CA HIS A 28 5.43 10.95 -12.48
C HIS A 28 5.27 11.62 -13.85
N GLU A 29 4.79 10.88 -14.85
CA GLU A 29 4.57 11.42 -16.19
C GLU A 29 3.53 12.54 -16.17
N LEU A 30 2.42 12.35 -15.45
CA LEU A 30 1.38 13.37 -15.27
C LEU A 30 1.94 14.62 -14.58
N ALA A 31 2.77 14.48 -13.55
CA ALA A 31 3.40 15.62 -12.88
C ALA A 31 4.28 16.43 -13.84
N ASN A 32 4.99 15.74 -14.74
CA ASN A 32 5.84 16.38 -15.76
C ASN A 32 5.00 17.07 -16.85
N VAL A 33 3.91 16.44 -17.29
CA VAL A 33 2.95 17.05 -18.23
C VAL A 33 2.33 18.31 -17.62
N ALA A 34 1.87 18.23 -16.37
CA ALA A 34 1.30 19.36 -15.64
C ALA A 34 2.30 20.53 -15.55
N ALA A 35 3.58 20.27 -15.25
CA ALA A 35 4.61 21.30 -15.23
C ALA A 35 4.81 21.96 -16.60
N ARG A 36 4.87 21.17 -17.69
CA ARG A 36 4.99 21.71 -19.05
C ARG A 36 3.79 22.53 -19.48
N ALA A 37 2.60 22.22 -18.96
CA ALA A 37 1.37 22.96 -19.22
C ALA A 37 1.24 24.24 -18.36
N GLY A 38 2.18 24.51 -17.44
CA GLY A 38 2.09 25.63 -16.48
C GLY A 38 1.11 25.38 -15.33
N CYS A 39 0.69 24.13 -15.11
CA CYS A 39 -0.15 23.72 -13.99
C CYS A 39 0.70 23.37 -12.76
N ASP A 40 1.43 24.36 -12.22
CA ASP A 40 2.44 24.15 -11.18
C ASP A 40 1.88 23.56 -9.88
N THR A 41 0.70 24.02 -9.45
CA THR A 41 0.01 23.48 -8.25
C THR A 41 -0.29 21.99 -8.42
N LEU A 42 -0.83 21.59 -9.58
CA LEU A 42 -1.13 20.19 -9.86
C LEU A 42 0.15 19.34 -9.93
N SER A 43 1.21 19.86 -10.57
CA SER A 43 2.50 19.18 -10.63
C SER A 43 3.10 18.98 -9.24
N HIS A 44 3.03 20.01 -8.40
CA HIS A 44 3.47 19.95 -7.01
C HIS A 44 2.67 18.91 -6.21
N ASP A 45 1.34 18.94 -6.30
CA ASP A 45 0.48 18.04 -5.53
C ASP A 45 0.68 16.57 -5.93
N LEU A 46 0.86 16.30 -7.24
CA LEU A 46 1.19 14.96 -7.73
C LEU A 46 2.54 14.47 -7.17
N LYS A 47 3.58 15.31 -7.17
CA LYS A 47 4.89 14.96 -6.58
C LYS A 47 4.78 14.66 -5.09
N GLN A 48 4.01 15.46 -4.35
CA GLN A 48 3.76 15.22 -2.92
C GLN A 48 2.99 13.91 -2.68
N ALA A 49 1.99 13.61 -3.51
CA ALA A 49 1.25 12.37 -3.42
C ALA A 49 2.14 11.13 -3.65
N ILE A 50 3.06 11.20 -4.63
CA ILE A 50 4.02 10.12 -4.92
C ILE A 50 5.01 9.89 -3.76
N ILE A 51 5.47 10.96 -3.11
CA ILE A 51 6.34 10.84 -1.92
C ILE A 51 5.57 10.18 -0.76
N LYS A 52 4.33 10.61 -0.52
CA LYS A 52 3.47 10.06 0.54
C LYS A 52 3.12 8.60 0.31
N SER A 53 2.84 8.19 -0.94
CA SER A 53 2.50 6.80 -1.26
C SER A 53 3.67 5.84 -1.03
N ARG A 54 4.92 6.30 -1.22
CA ARG A 54 6.13 5.52 -0.88
C ARG A 54 6.36 5.38 0.62
N GLY A 55 5.96 6.38 1.42
CA GLY A 55 6.09 6.35 2.88
C GLY A 55 5.04 5.50 3.61
N LEU A 56 3.93 5.14 2.95
CA LEU A 56 2.86 4.33 3.55
C LEU A 56 3.12 2.80 3.49
N GLY A 57 4.28 2.38 2.95
CA GLY A 57 4.68 0.97 2.83
C GLY A 57 5.12 0.29 4.12
N ASP A 58 5.34 1.04 5.21
CA ASP A 58 5.73 0.51 6.53
C ASP A 58 4.53 0.29 7.47
N THR A 59 3.31 0.23 6.95
CA THR A 59 2.18 -0.31 7.72
C THR A 59 2.24 -1.83 7.70
N SER A 60 3.19 -2.38 8.48
CA SER A 60 3.06 -3.74 9.01
C SER A 60 1.64 -3.92 9.49
N ALA A 61 0.97 -4.96 8.98
CA ALA A 61 -0.41 -5.29 9.25
C ALA A 61 -0.76 -5.05 10.73
N PRO A 62 -1.94 -4.51 11.06
CA PRO A 62 -2.35 -4.42 12.46
C PRO A 62 -2.34 -5.84 13.01
N SER A 63 -1.36 -6.14 13.87
CA SER A 63 -1.39 -7.31 14.74
C SER A 63 -2.77 -7.32 15.38
N THR A 64 -3.61 -8.25 14.97
CA THR A 64 -4.90 -8.52 15.59
C THR A 64 -4.62 -8.80 17.06
N VAL A 65 -4.80 -7.77 17.90
CA VAL A 65 -4.98 -7.95 19.33
C VAL A 65 -6.34 -8.60 19.46
N THR A 66 -6.36 -9.93 19.48
CA THR A 66 -7.50 -10.68 20.01
C THR A 66 -7.64 -10.25 21.48
N PRO A 67 -8.77 -9.64 21.91
CA PRO A 67 -9.02 -9.50 23.32
C PRO A 67 -9.27 -10.91 23.87
N SER A 68 -8.30 -11.42 24.61
CA SER A 68 -8.46 -12.64 25.41
C SER A 68 -9.64 -12.46 26.37
N GLU A 69 -10.46 -13.50 26.42
CA GLU A 69 -11.71 -13.69 27.14
C GLU A 69 -11.87 -12.97 28.49
N ASP A 70 -13.03 -12.32 28.59
CA ASP A 70 -13.73 -11.92 29.81
C ASP A 70 -13.86 -13.12 30.77
N ARG A 71 -13.26 -13.00 31.96
CA ARG A 71 -13.42 -13.99 33.04
C ARG A 71 -14.07 -13.31 34.25
N PRO A 72 -15.35 -13.55 34.54
CA PRO A 72 -15.96 -13.07 35.78
C PRO A 72 -15.46 -13.94 36.95
N GLN A 73 -14.85 -13.30 37.95
CA GLN A 73 -14.55 -13.96 39.23
C GLN A 73 -15.84 -14.05 40.05
N GLU A 74 -16.45 -15.23 40.13
CA GLU A 74 -17.42 -15.54 41.19
C GLU A 74 -16.69 -15.59 42.54
N ARG A 75 -17.15 -14.75 43.47
CA ARG A 75 -16.85 -14.84 44.90
C ARG A 75 -17.60 -16.03 45.50
N LEU A 76 -16.87 -16.95 46.11
CA LEU A 76 -17.34 -17.72 47.27
C LEU A 76 -16.37 -17.50 48.44
#